data_AF-A0A6D2J4D6-F1
#
_entry.id   AF-A0A6D2J4D6-F1
#
_cell.length_a   1.000
_cell.length_b   1.000
_cell.length_c   1.000
_cell.angle_alpha   90.00
_cell.angle_beta   90.00
_cell.angle_gamma   90.00
#
_symmetry.space_group_name_H-M   'P 1'
#
loop_
_entity.id
_entity.type
_entity.pdbx_description
1 polymer ?
#
loop_
_entity_poly.entity_id
_entity_poly.type
_entity_poly.pdbx_seq_one_letter_code
_entity_poly.pdbx_strand_id
1 'polypeptide(L)'
;MGEKSIWVYVDGKERWVRDFLKEKTWESRIYFLPGGDDKHARRSRMLHDINLWAMDFPVIYPRPSFLVLVSDQVRDDLYFFSRLEILSMIGYHVFLAAPPNNYRSEDDVEWPAALLDVVYSFEEKKEVW
;
A
#
# COMPACT_ATOMS: atom_id res chain seq x y z
N MET A 1 -9.79 6.91 18.36
CA MET A 1 -8.81 7.65 17.52
C MET A 1 -8.06 6.59 16.74
N GLY A 2 -8.22 6.50 15.42
CA GLY A 2 -7.57 5.47 14.62
C GLY A 2 -6.10 5.82 14.42
N GLU A 3 -5.20 4.89 14.74
CA GLU A 3 -3.78 5.06 14.44
C GLU A 3 -3.58 4.98 12.92
N LYS A 4 -2.95 6.01 12.35
CA LYS A 4 -2.61 6.07 10.93
C LYS A 4 -1.09 6.15 10.82
N SER A 5 -0.54 5.29 9.97
CA SER A 5 0.87 5.29 9.61
C SER A 5 0.99 5.04 8.11
N ILE A 6 2.03 5.59 7.49
CA ILE A 6 2.37 5.35 6.08
C ILE A 6 3.75 4.73 6.05
N TRP A 7 3.90 3.58 5.40
CA TRP A 7 5.17 2.87 5.27
C TRP A 7 5.65 2.94 3.82
N VAL A 8 6.82 3.53 3.62
CA VAL A 8 7.44 3.74 2.32
C VAL A 8 8.69 2.87 2.23
N TYR A 9 8.69 1.90 1.33
CA TYR A 9 9.80 0.96 1.17
C TYR A 9 10.79 1.46 0.13
N VAL A 10 12.01 1.73 0.57
CA VAL A 10 13.08 2.39 -0.20
C VAL A 10 14.34 1.53 -0.23
N ASP A 11 15.10 1.59 -1.32
CA ASP A 11 16.36 0.84 -1.39
C ASP A 11 17.40 1.44 -0.44
N GLY A 12 17.93 0.59 0.45
CA GLY A 12 18.80 1.03 1.55
C GLY A 12 20.18 1.53 1.13
N LYS A 13 20.47 1.54 -0.17
CA LYS A 13 21.74 1.93 -0.79
C LYS A 13 21.82 3.42 -1.11
N GLU A 14 20.68 4.11 -1.19
CA GLU A 14 20.68 5.51 -1.56
C GLU A 14 20.95 6.43 -0.36
N ARG A 15 22.03 7.19 -0.43
CA ARG A 15 22.52 8.05 0.66
C ARG A 15 21.53 9.15 1.03
N TRP A 16 20.84 9.72 0.03
CA TRP A 16 19.84 10.77 0.24
C TRP A 16 18.62 10.28 1.04
N VAL A 17 18.24 9.02 0.86
CA VAL A 17 17.20 8.35 1.65
C VAL A 17 17.62 8.31 3.13
N ARG A 18 18.87 7.96 3.44
CA ARG A 18 19.34 7.93 4.84
C ARG A 18 19.44 9.31 5.48
N ASP A 19 19.79 10.34 4.72
CA ASP A 19 20.07 11.66 5.28
C ASP A 19 18.82 12.54 5.40
N PHE A 20 17.84 12.41 4.49
CA PHE A 20 16.60 13.19 4.53
C PHE A 20 15.54 12.65 5.53
N LEU A 21 15.65 11.36 5.91
CA LEU A 21 14.55 10.63 6.57
C LEU A 21 14.75 10.40 8.07
N LYS A 22 15.91 10.76 8.63
CA LYS A 22 16.20 10.59 10.06
C LYS A 22 15.41 11.53 10.97
N GLU A 23 15.10 12.74 10.51
CA GLU A 23 14.50 13.78 11.37
C GLU A 23 12.97 13.94 11.21
N LYS A 24 12.39 13.59 10.05
CA LYS A 24 11.02 13.99 9.68
C LYS A 24 9.95 12.92 9.86
N THR A 25 10.32 11.72 10.27
CA THR A 25 9.49 10.52 10.13
C THR A 25 8.62 10.23 11.36
N TRP A 26 9.05 10.64 12.56
CA TRP A 26 8.37 10.25 13.81
C TRP A 26 7.13 11.09 14.13
N GLU A 27 7.17 12.39 13.89
CA GLU A 27 5.99 13.24 14.12
C GLU A 27 4.93 13.08 13.00
N SER A 28 5.38 12.87 11.76
CA SER A 28 4.49 12.70 10.60
C SER A 28 3.86 11.31 10.52
N ARG A 29 4.40 10.31 11.24
CA ARG A 29 4.04 8.89 11.13
C ARG A 29 4.20 8.32 9.71
N ILE A 30 5.11 8.92 8.95
CA ILE A 30 5.55 8.43 7.64
C ILE A 30 6.90 7.78 7.84
N TYR A 31 6.96 6.46 7.72
CA TYR A 31 8.13 5.64 8.00
C TYR A 31 8.77 5.23 6.69
N PHE A 32 10.05 5.54 6.53
CA PHE A 32 10.81 5.08 5.38
C PHE A 32 11.63 3.86 5.80
N LEU A 33 11.23 2.71 5.27
CA LEU A 33 11.73 1.41 5.68
C LEU A 33 12.67 0.86 4.61
N PRO A 34 13.76 0.18 5.01
CA PRO A 34 14.62 -0.50 4.05
C PRO A 34 13.84 -1.61 3.36
N GLY A 35 13.72 -1.51 2.03
CA GLY A 35 13.11 -2.53 1.18
C GLY A 35 13.98 -3.78 1.00
N GLY A 36 15.26 -3.74 1.37
CA GLY A 36 16.21 -4.81 1.05
C GLY A 36 17.00 -4.52 -0.23
N ASP A 37 17.61 -5.56 -0.79
CA ASP A 37 18.61 -5.41 -1.86
C ASP A 37 18.02 -5.38 -3.28
N ASP A 38 16.80 -5.87 -3.46
CA ASP A 38 16.11 -5.94 -4.75
C ASP A 38 14.57 -5.83 -4.61
N LYS A 39 13.87 -5.83 -5.76
CA LYS A 39 12.41 -5.70 -5.83
C LYS A 39 11.65 -6.86 -5.15
N HIS A 40 12.20 -8.07 -5.16
CA HIS A 40 11.58 -9.25 -4.56
C HIS A 40 11.72 -9.24 -3.04
N ALA A 41 12.89 -8.82 -2.54
CA ALA A 41 13.12 -8.57 -1.12
C ALA A 41 12.16 -7.49 -0.60
N ARG A 42 11.99 -6.40 -1.36
CA ARG A 42 11.07 -5.30 -1.01
C ARG A 42 9.64 -5.76 -0.91
N ARG A 43 9.19 -6.52 -1.91
CA ARG A 43 7.85 -7.08 -1.93
C ARG A 43 7.63 -8.06 -0.77
N SER A 44 8.57 -8.96 -0.54
CA SER A 44 8.51 -9.92 0.59
C SER A 44 8.44 -9.20 1.92
N ARG A 45 9.23 -8.14 2.09
CA ARG A 45 9.22 -7.30 3.30
C ARG A 45 7.88 -6.61 3.50
N MET A 46 7.36 -5.97 2.46
CA MET A 46 6.05 -5.30 2.48
C MET A 46 4.93 -6.29 2.85
N LEU A 47 4.93 -7.49 2.28
CA LEU A 47 3.94 -8.51 2.61
C LEU A 47 4.05 -8.98 4.07
N HIS A 48 5.28 -9.17 4.55
CA HIS A 48 5.53 -9.54 5.94
C HIS A 48 4.98 -8.49 6.91
N ASP A 49 5.30 -7.22 6.66
CA ASP A 49 4.85 -6.11 7.48
C ASP A 49 3.32 -5.93 7.42
N ILE A 50 2.67 -6.15 6.27
CA ILE A 50 1.19 -6.18 6.15
C ILE A 50 0.58 -7.29 7.03
N ASN A 51 1.20 -8.47 7.08
CA ASN A 51 0.71 -9.57 7.93
C ASN A 51 0.88 -9.25 9.42
N LEU A 52 1.99 -8.63 9.81
CA LEU A 52 2.19 -8.14 11.18
C LEU A 52 1.13 -7.08 11.54
N TRP A 53 0.94 -6.10 10.67
CA TRP A 53 -0.10 -5.08 10.83
C TRP A 53 -1.50 -5.70 10.98
N ALA A 54 -1.85 -6.70 10.18
CA ALA A 54 -3.15 -7.37 10.31
C ALA A 54 -3.33 -8.04 11.68
N MET A 55 -2.26 -8.61 12.26
CA MET A 55 -2.29 -9.20 13.59
C MET A 55 -2.41 -8.16 14.71
N ASP A 56 -1.74 -7.01 14.56
CA ASP A 56 -1.79 -5.92 15.55
C ASP A 56 -3.12 -5.15 15.50
N PHE A 57 -3.75 -5.09 14.31
CA PHE A 57 -5.00 -4.38 14.06
C PHE A 57 -6.09 -5.31 13.51
N PRO A 58 -6.52 -6.32 14.30
CA PRO A 58 -7.57 -7.24 13.87
C PRO A 58 -8.88 -6.50 13.61
N VAL A 59 -9.65 -6.99 12.63
CA VAL A 59 -10.99 -6.47 12.36
C VAL A 59 -11.88 -6.78 13.56
N ILE A 60 -12.21 -5.74 14.35
CA ILE A 60 -13.13 -5.84 15.48
C ILE A 60 -14.32 -4.97 15.18
N TYR A 61 -15.49 -5.57 14.92
CA TYR A 61 -16.71 -4.82 14.64
C TYR A 61 -17.05 -3.85 15.80
N PRO A 62 -17.41 -2.57 15.54
CA PRO A 62 -17.65 -1.94 14.24
C PRO A 62 -16.45 -1.12 13.71
N ARG A 63 -15.21 -1.43 14.12
CA ARG A 63 -14.00 -0.68 13.72
C ARG A 63 -13.38 -1.30 12.46
N PRO A 64 -13.59 -0.69 11.28
CA PRO A 64 -12.89 -1.09 10.07
C PRO A 64 -11.38 -0.79 10.15
N SER A 65 -10.57 -1.72 9.67
CA SER A 65 -9.14 -1.54 9.42
C SER A 65 -8.92 -1.32 7.93
N PHE A 66 -8.23 -0.23 7.57
CA PHE A 66 -8.00 0.18 6.19
C PHE A 66 -6.55 -0.08 5.79
N LEU A 67 -6.35 -0.76 4.66
CA LEU A 67 -5.05 -0.96 4.03
C LEU A 67 -5.06 -0.27 2.67
N VAL A 68 -4.22 0.73 2.49
CA VAL A 68 -3.99 1.36 1.17
C VAL A 68 -2.59 0.98 0.70
N LEU A 69 -2.53 0.32 -0.45
CA LEU A 69 -1.29 -0.13 -1.07
C LEU A 69 -1.05 0.67 -2.36
N VAL A 70 0.12 1.30 -2.47
CA VAL A 70 0.53 2.05 -3.68
C VAL A 70 1.66 1.28 -4.36
N SER A 71 1.34 0.55 -5.43
CA SER A 71 2.35 -0.20 -6.21
C SER A 71 1.80 -0.67 -7.56
N ASP A 72 2.63 -0.55 -8.60
CA ASP A 72 2.42 -1.08 -9.95
C ASP A 72 2.73 -2.59 -10.05
N GLN A 73 3.66 -3.09 -9.24
CA GLN A 73 4.23 -4.43 -9.38
C GLN A 73 3.47 -5.54 -8.61
N VAL A 74 2.37 -5.20 -7.92
CA VAL A 74 1.70 -6.14 -7.01
C VAL A 74 0.72 -7.06 -7.74
N ARG A 75 0.11 -6.58 -8.83
CA ARG A 75 -0.88 -7.36 -9.61
C ARG A 75 -0.28 -8.59 -10.26
N ASP A 76 0.97 -8.50 -10.71
CA ASP A 76 1.66 -9.58 -11.40
C ASP A 76 2.17 -10.67 -10.43
N ASP A 77 2.10 -10.41 -9.12
CA ASP A 77 2.45 -11.39 -8.09
C ASP A 77 1.18 -12.05 -7.54
N LEU A 78 0.86 -13.23 -8.07
CA LEU A 78 -0.32 -14.00 -7.65
C LEU A 78 -0.34 -14.30 -6.15
N TYR A 79 0.82 -14.54 -5.54
CA TYR A 79 0.88 -14.82 -4.11
C TYR A 79 0.61 -13.56 -3.30
N PHE A 80 1.23 -12.44 -3.65
CA PHE A 80 0.97 -11.18 -2.96
C PHE A 80 -0.50 -10.75 -3.13
N PHE A 81 -1.01 -10.79 -4.36
CA PHE A 81 -2.36 -10.36 -4.67
C PHE A 81 -3.42 -11.21 -3.97
N SER A 82 -3.28 -12.54 -3.98
CA SER A 82 -4.20 -13.44 -3.25
C SER A 82 -4.21 -13.18 -1.74
N ARG A 83 -3.09 -12.74 -1.15
CA ARG A 83 -3.06 -12.34 0.26
C ARG A 83 -3.87 -11.08 0.53
N LEU A 84 -3.86 -10.11 -0.38
CA LEU A 84 -4.70 -8.91 -0.27
C LEU A 84 -6.19 -9.25 -0.40
N GLU A 85 -6.53 -10.16 -1.32
CA GLU A 85 -7.91 -10.65 -1.46
C GLU A 85 -8.40 -11.34 -0.19
N ILE A 86 -7.57 -12.18 0.44
CA ILE A 86 -7.91 -12.82 1.71
C ILE A 86 -8.17 -11.78 2.80
N LEU A 87 -7.34 -10.74 2.91
CA LEU A 87 -7.56 -9.64 3.85
C LEU A 87 -8.90 -8.94 3.60
N SER A 88 -9.23 -8.68 2.33
CA SER A 88 -10.54 -8.11 1.98
C SER A 88 -11.69 -9.04 2.38
N MET A 89 -11.59 -10.34 2.10
CA MET A 89 -12.61 -11.34 2.42
C MET A 89 -12.88 -11.47 3.93
N ILE A 90 -11.86 -11.31 4.76
CA ILE A 90 -12.00 -11.38 6.23
C ILE A 90 -12.41 -10.05 6.87
N GLY A 91 -12.71 -9.02 6.06
CA GLY A 91 -13.35 -7.77 6.50
C GLY A 91 -12.42 -6.56 6.63
N TYR A 92 -11.19 -6.61 6.12
CA TYR A 92 -10.37 -5.41 5.97
C TYR A 92 -10.79 -4.63 4.72
N HIS A 93 -10.77 -3.30 4.77
CA HIS A 93 -10.94 -2.49 3.57
C HIS A 93 -9.59 -2.30 2.90
N VAL A 94 -9.37 -3.04 1.82
CA VAL A 94 -8.11 -3.00 1.06
C VAL A 94 -8.33 -2.14 -0.20
N PHE A 95 -7.38 -1.24 -0.47
CA PHE A 95 -7.32 -0.43 -1.67
C PHE A 95 -5.97 -0.59 -2.34
N LEU A 96 -5.96 -0.84 -3.65
CA LEU A 96 -4.74 -0.88 -4.45
C LEU A 96 -4.73 0.30 -5.42
N ALA A 97 -3.82 1.24 -5.19
CA ALA A 97 -3.50 2.32 -6.12
C ALA A 97 -2.29 1.89 -6.95
N ALA A 98 -2.52 1.64 -8.24
CA ALA A 98 -1.47 1.39 -9.21
C ALA A 98 -1.49 2.53 -10.25
N PRO A 99 -0.36 2.95 -10.83
CA PRO A 99 -0.39 3.83 -11.99
C PRO A 99 -1.15 3.14 -13.14
N PRO A 100 -1.84 3.91 -13.99
CA PRO A 100 -2.53 3.34 -15.14
C PRO A 100 -1.52 2.71 -16.09
N ASN A 101 -1.90 1.61 -16.76
CA ASN A 101 -1.05 0.88 -17.71
C ASN A 101 -0.44 1.77 -18.82
N ASN A 102 -1.03 2.93 -19.08
CA ASN A 102 -0.52 3.95 -19.99
C ASN A 102 -0.06 5.15 -19.17
N TYR A 103 1.25 5.34 -19.03
CA TYR A 103 1.82 6.56 -18.46
C TYR A 103 1.34 7.75 -19.29
N ARG A 104 0.54 8.64 -18.69
CA ARG A 104 0.24 9.96 -19.23
C ARG A 104 1.32 10.91 -18.73
N SER A 105 1.88 11.75 -19.60
CA SER A 105 2.81 12.80 -19.17
C SER A 105 2.15 13.67 -18.11
N GLU A 106 2.92 14.15 -17.14
CA GLU A 106 2.44 15.03 -16.07
C GLU A 106 1.80 16.32 -16.62
N ASP A 107 2.17 16.72 -17.85
CA ASP A 107 1.62 17.88 -18.55
C ASP A 107 0.17 17.70 -19.02
N ASP A 108 -0.30 16.46 -19.22
CA ASP A 108 -1.64 16.14 -19.75
C ASP A 108 -2.64 15.73 -18.66
N VAL A 109 -2.24 15.82 -17.38
CA VAL A 109 -3.01 15.28 -16.24
C VAL A 109 -3.57 16.40 -15.37
N GLU A 110 -4.91 16.55 -15.35
CA GLU A 110 -5.60 17.36 -14.33
C GLU A 110 -5.54 16.66 -12.97
N TRP A 111 -4.52 17.00 -12.19
CA TRP A 111 -4.45 16.70 -10.76
C TRP A 111 -5.60 17.44 -10.04
N PRO A 112 -6.51 16.81 -9.24
CA PRO A 112 -6.51 15.43 -8.74
C PRO A 112 -7.19 14.28 -9.45
N ALA A 113 -8.08 14.57 -10.40
CA ALA A 113 -9.07 13.60 -10.83
C ALA A 113 -8.44 12.31 -11.38
N ALA A 114 -7.37 12.43 -12.18
CA ALA A 114 -6.75 11.27 -12.81
C ALA A 114 -6.06 10.28 -11.84
N LEU A 115 -5.65 10.74 -10.65
CA LEU A 115 -5.04 9.87 -9.64
C LEU A 115 -6.08 8.96 -8.98
N LEU A 116 -7.32 9.45 -8.86
CA LEU A 116 -8.42 8.76 -8.18
C LEU A 116 -9.12 7.75 -9.09
N ASP A 117 -9.05 7.92 -10.42
CA ASP A 117 -9.60 6.98 -11.42
C ASP A 117 -8.93 5.60 -11.41
N VAL A 118 -7.77 5.44 -10.74
CA VAL A 118 -6.99 4.20 -10.73
C VAL A 118 -6.92 3.54 -9.35
N VAL A 119 -7.78 3.98 -8.43
CA VAL A 119 -7.92 3.36 -7.11
C VAL A 119 -8.86 2.17 -7.24
N TYR A 120 -8.33 0.96 -7.04
CA TYR A 120 -9.15 -0.25 -7.02
C TYR A 120 -9.58 -0.56 -5.60
N SER A 121 -10.89 -0.68 -5.42
CA SER A 121 -11.53 -1.30 -4.27
C SER A 121 -11.61 -2.81 -4.49
N PHE A 122 -11.26 -3.61 -3.48
CA PHE A 122 -11.50 -5.06 -3.51
C PHE A 122 -12.96 -5.41 -3.17
N GLU A 123 -13.78 -4.44 -2.78
CA GLU A 123 -15.22 -4.59 -2.61
C GLU A 123 -15.95 -4.18 -3.91
N GLU A 124 -16.23 -5.13 -4.79
CA GLU A 124 -17.41 -5.22 -5.69
C GLU A 124 -17.36 -6.54 -6.49
N LYS A 125 -18.39 -7.40 -6.53
CA LYS A 125 -19.83 -7.13 -6.72
C LYS A 125 -20.71 -7.93 -5.76
N LYS A 126 -21.75 -7.27 -5.23
CA LYS A 126 -23.01 -7.98 -4.93
C LYS A 126 -23.71 -8.21 -6.26
N GLU A 127 -23.70 -9.43 -6.77
CA GLU A 127 -24.71 -9.83 -7.74
C GLU A 127 -26.06 -9.84 -7.02
N VAL A 128 -26.91 -8.89 -7.41
CA VAL A 128 -28.34 -8.91 -7.08
C VAL A 128 -28.97 -9.89 -8.06
N TRP A 129 -29.34 -11.06 -7.55
CA TRP A 129 -30.23 -12.00 -8.23
C TRP A 129 -31.68 -11.59 -8.02
#